data_AF-A0A4Z0Q451-F1
#
_entry.id   AF-A0A4Z0Q451-F1
#
_cell.length_a   1.000
_cell.length_b   1.000
_cell.length_c   1.000
_cell.angle_alpha   90.00
_cell.angle_beta   90.00
_cell.angle_gamma   90.00
#
_symmetry.space_group_name_H-M   'P 1'
#
loop_
_entity.id
_entity.type
_entity.pdbx_description
1 polymer ?
#
loop_
_entity_poly.entity_id
_entity_poly.type
_entity_poly.pdbx_seq_one_letter_code
_entity_poly.pdbx_strand_id
1 'polypeptide(L)' 'MSTLELPLLPRKHRAWIALYALEGCEQDRAEILRTNDVTEADLVEFEESWLRLRCRNVAPSR' A
#
# COMPACT_ATOMS: atom_id res chain seq x y z
N MET A 1 -28.79 -7.93 3.53
CA MET A 1 -27.41 -7.92 2.99
C MET A 1 -26.68 -6.80 3.69
N SER A 2 -25.89 -7.14 4.71
CA SER A 2 -25.18 -6.16 5.52
C SER A 2 -24.03 -5.60 4.67
N THR A 3 -24.16 -4.36 4.21
CA THR A 3 -23.05 -3.56 3.73
C THR A 3 -22.10 -3.37 4.91
N LEU A 4 -21.14 -4.27 5.02
CA LEU A 4 -20.03 -4.12 5.96
C LEU A 4 -19.29 -2.86 5.49
N GLU A 5 -19.61 -1.73 6.10
CA GLU A 5 -18.78 -0.54 6.07
C GLU A 5 -17.48 -0.88 6.79
N LEU A 6 -16.64 -1.66 6.11
CA LEU A 6 -15.25 -1.85 6.51
C LEU A 6 -14.70 -0.44 6.63
N PRO A 7 -14.09 -0.07 7.78
CA PRO A 7 -13.53 1.26 7.94
C PRO A 7 -12.59 1.49 6.76
N LEU A 8 -12.94 2.46 5.91
CA LEU A 8 -12.18 2.82 4.72
C LEU A 8 -10.73 2.96 5.18
N LEU A 9 -9.87 2.04 4.73
CA LEU A 9 -8.47 2.04 5.16
C LEU A 9 -7.91 3.44 4.90
N PRO A 10 -7.17 4.03 5.86
CA PRO A 10 -6.53 5.31 5.65
C PRO A 10 -5.72 5.30 4.36
N ARG A 11 -5.71 6.42 3.63
CA ARG A 11 -5.00 6.60 2.36
C ARG A 11 -3.57 6.05 2.37
N LYS A 12 -2.85 6.29 3.47
CA LYS A 12 -1.51 5.77 3.74
C LYS A 12 -1.42 4.24 3.69
N HIS A 13 -2.35 3.54 4.35
CA HIS A 13 -2.35 2.07 4.36
C HIS A 13 -2.71 1.50 2.99
N ARG A 14 -3.63 2.14 2.26
CA ARG A 14 -3.96 1.74 0.89
C ARG A 14 -2.77 1.91 -0.06
N ALA A 15 -2.02 3.00 0.09
CA ALA A 15 -0.79 3.23 -0.66
C ALA A 15 0.27 2.16 -0.36
N TRP A 16 0.42 1.77 0.91
CA TRP A 16 1.33 0.69 1.29
C TRP A 16 0.95 -0.68 0.74
N ILE A 17 -0.35 -0.99 0.68
CA ILE A 17 -0.85 -2.22 0.05
C ILE A 17 -0.54 -2.20 -1.44
N ALA A 18 -0.79 -1.06 -2.11
CA ALA A 18 -0.47 -0.90 -3.52
C ALA A 18 1.04 -1.02 -3.81
N LEU A 19 1.90 -0.40 -3.00
CA LEU A 19 3.36 -0.53 -3.11
C LEU A 19 3.82 -1.98 -2.95
N TYR A 20 3.22 -2.72 -2.01
CA TYR A 20 3.52 -4.14 -1.81
C TYR A 20 3.06 -5.00 -3.00
N ALA A 21 1.87 -4.73 -3.54
CA ALA A 21 1.36 -5.42 -4.72
C ALA A 21 2.22 -5.18 -5.97
N LEU A 22 2.76 -3.96 -6.13
CA LEU A 22 3.67 -3.60 -7.22
C LEU A 22 5.03 -4.28 -7.12
N GLU A 23 5.53 -4.53 -5.91
CA GLU A 23 6.81 -5.23 -5.72
C GLU A 23 6.70 -6.74 -5.96
N GLY A 24 5.56 -7.34 -5.62
CA GLY A 24 5.38 -8.80 -5.59
C GLY A 24 4.69 -9.42 -6.81
N CYS A 25 4.20 -8.65 -7.78
CA CYS A 25 3.34 -9.18 -8.84
C CYS A 25 3.59 -8.52 -10.22
N GLU A 26 3.44 -9.29 -11.30
CA GLU A 26 3.37 -8.78 -12.69
C GLU A 26 1.98 -8.21 -13.04
N GLN A 27 1.22 -7.76 -12.04
CA GLN A 27 -0.09 -7.17 -12.27
C GLN A 27 0.02 -5.77 -12.86
N ASP A 28 -0.99 -5.39 -13.64
CA ASP A 28 -1.04 -4.07 -14.25
C ASP A 28 -1.08 -2.96 -13.18
N ARG A 29 -0.16 -2.00 -13.31
CA ARG A 29 0.01 -0.90 -12.36
C ARG A 29 -1.26 -0.07 -12.23
N ALA A 30 -1.97 0.21 -13.33
CA ALA A 30 -3.18 1.01 -13.30
C ALA A 30 -4.33 0.26 -12.62
N GLU A 31 -4.39 -1.06 -12.79
CA GLU A 31 -5.36 -1.91 -12.07
C GLU A 31 -5.11 -1.91 -10.55
N ILE A 32 -3.85 -2.01 -10.11
CA ILE A 32 -3.48 -1.96 -8.69
C ILE A 32 -3.88 -0.62 -8.07
N LEU A 33 -3.57 0.49 -8.73
CA LEU A 33 -3.92 1.84 -8.27
C LEU A 33 -5.44 2.00 -8.10
N ARG A 34 -6.20 1.60 -9.13
CA ARG A 34 -7.67 1.67 -9.13
C ARG A 34 -8.29 0.81 -8.04
N THR A 35 -7.80 -0.42 -7.86
CA THR A 35 -8.34 -1.36 -6.85
C THR A 35 -8.10 -0.86 -5.43
N ASN A 36 -6.97 -0.17 -5.20
CA ASN A 36 -6.62 0.34 -3.89
C ASN A 36 -7.11 1.78 -3.64
N ASP A 37 -7.77 2.42 -4.61
CA ASP A 37 -8.23 3.81 -4.52
C ASP A 37 -7.09 4.77 -4.12
N VAL A 38 -5.98 4.67 -4.86
CA VAL A 38 -4.77 5.49 -4.70
C VAL A 38 -4.25 5.95 -6.04
N THR A 39 -3.55 7.09 -6.02
CA THR A 39 -2.89 7.67 -7.19
C THR A 39 -1.39 7.41 -7.15
N GLU A 40 -0.69 7.66 -8.26
CA GLU A 40 0.78 7.63 -8.25
C GLU A 40 1.38 8.65 -7.29
N ALA A 41 0.74 9.80 -7.10
CA ALA A 41 1.19 10.80 -6.13
C ALA A 41 1.14 10.26 -4.70
N ASP A 42 0.11 9.48 -4.35
CA ASP A 42 0.01 8.83 -3.04
C ASP A 42 1.11 7.78 -2.85
N LEU A 43 1.46 7.04 -3.90
CA LEU A 43 2.57 6.09 -3.84
C LEU A 43 3.87 6.82 -3.50
N VAL A 44 4.20 7.89 -4.23
CA VAL A 44 5.41 8.69 -4.00
C VAL A 44 5.40 9.34 -2.61
N GLU A 45 4.25 9.87 -2.17
CA GLU A 45 4.09 10.50 -0.85
C GLU A 45 4.39 9.50 0.30
N PHE A 46 3.96 8.24 0.15
CA PHE A 46 4.04 7.24 1.21
C PHE A 46 5.15 6.20 1.04
N GLU A 47 5.88 6.20 -0.09
CA GLU A 47 6.95 5.24 -0.40
C GLU A 47 8.06 5.28 0.64
N GLU A 48 8.56 6.47 1.00
CA GLU A 48 9.64 6.59 1.98
C GLU A 48 9.19 6.03 3.35
N SER A 49 7.95 6.34 3.75
CA SER A 49 7.37 5.84 5.00
C SER A 49 7.16 4.32 4.97
N TRP A 50 6.81 3.76 3.81
CA TRP A 50 6.67 2.32 3.59
C TRP A 50 8.01 1.60 3.66
N LEU A 51 9.04 2.14 3.01
CA LEU A 51 10.40 1.60 3.07
C LEU A 51 10.94 1.59 4.50
N ARG A 52 10.74 2.68 5.25
CA ARG A 52 11.12 2.73 6.68
C ARG A 52 10.43 1.64 7.50
N LEU A 53 9.15 1.36 7.25
CA LEU A 53 8.42 0.27 7.90
C LEU A 53 9.03 -1.09 7.56
N ARG A 54 9.32 -1.34 6.27
CA ARG A 54 9.94 -2.60 5.82
C ARG A 54 11.34 -2.81 6.37
N CYS A 55 12.20 -1.79 6.32
CA CYS A 55 13.55 -1.85 6.89
C CYS A 55 13.53 -2.13 8.40
N ARG A 56 12.54 -1.59 9.12
CA ARG A 56 12.39 -1.81 10.56
C ARG A 56 11.92 -3.23 10.90
N ASN A 57 11.16 -3.88 10.01
CA ASN A 57 10.79 -5.30 10.13
C ASN A 57 11.89 -6.26 9.63
N VAL A 58 12.84 -5.78 8.83
CA VAL A 58 13.99 -6.56 8.34
C VAL A 58 15.18 -6.51 9.29
N ALA A 59 15.31 -5.48 10.13
CA ALA A 59 16.31 -5.46 11.19
C ALA A 59 15.94 -6.53 12.25
N PRO A 60 16.66 -7.67 12.32
CA PRO A 60 16.48 -8.55 13.45
C PRO A 60 16.99 -7.78 14.66
N SER A 61 16.13 -7.62 15.66
CA SER A 61 16.57 -7.19 16.98
C SER A 61 17.73 -8.09 17.41
N ARG A 62 18.92 -7.50 17.53
CA ARG A 62 20.08 -8.11 18.19
C ARG A 62 20.36 -7.31 19.45
#